data_AF-A0A6A2ZL40-F1
#
_entry.id   AF-A0A6A2ZL40-F1
#
_cell.length_a   1.000
_cell.length_b   1.000
_cell.length_c   1.000
_cell.angle_alpha   90.00
_cell.angle_beta   90.00
_cell.angle_gamma   90.00
#
_symmetry.space_group_name_H-M   'P 1'
#
loop_
_entity.id
_entity.type
_entity.pdbx_description
1 polymer ?
#
loop_
_entity_poly.entity_id
_entity_poly.type
_entity_poly.pdbx_seq_one_letter_code
_entity_poly.pdbx_strand_id
1 'polypeptide(L)'
;MQKSSPTVAGLPEGFFELRLSSSSNPPHQLVSCKDLIALVLLTMHSCGFSEKLISEILFDGREIRCLQWRSLLETLAKELPDGTIRFSSKVVPIDESSGYFKRVHLADGTVFKSKVLIGCDGINSVVATWLGLKRPAFTGRSAVRGNACFKGGHGFEPKFTQFVGKGVRSGFLRCDHENVYCFPTWTPSSKGTLL
;
A
#
# COMPACT_ATOMS: atom_id res chain seq x y z
N MET A 1 -3.33 43.21 -1.82
CA MET A 1 -3.36 42.11 -2.81
C MET A 1 -3.67 40.83 -2.07
N GLN A 2 -4.68 40.09 -2.56
CA GLN A 2 -5.36 38.98 -1.87
C GLN A 2 -4.44 37.81 -1.52
N LYS A 3 -4.57 37.30 -0.29
CA LYS A 3 -4.11 35.97 0.11
C LYS A 3 -5.05 34.93 -0.52
N SER A 4 -4.54 34.10 -1.42
CA SER A 4 -5.24 32.90 -1.88
C SER A 4 -4.85 31.73 -0.96
N SER A 5 -5.83 31.28 -0.18
CA SER A 5 -5.76 30.03 0.59
C SER A 5 -5.75 28.84 -0.38
N PRO A 6 -4.94 27.79 -0.17
CA PRO A 6 -5.07 26.57 -0.95
C PRO A 6 -6.38 25.87 -0.57
N THR A 7 -7.26 25.75 -1.55
CA THR A 7 -8.54 25.03 -1.47
C THR A 7 -8.28 23.54 -1.20
N VAL A 8 -8.67 23.07 -0.01
CA VAL A 8 -8.83 21.63 0.26
C VAL A 8 -10.15 21.19 -0.36
N ALA A 9 -10.09 20.69 -1.59
CA ALA A 9 -11.20 19.95 -2.16
C ALA A 9 -11.26 18.57 -1.47
N GLY A 10 -12.29 18.34 -0.67
CA GLY A 10 -12.50 17.10 0.05
C GLY A 10 -12.80 15.94 -0.90
N LEU A 11 -12.00 14.88 -0.82
CA LEU A 11 -12.24 13.56 -1.41
C LEU A 11 -11.52 12.49 -0.54
N PRO A 12 -12.00 11.22 -0.56
CA PRO A 12 -12.13 10.38 0.64
C PRO A 12 -10.84 9.73 1.12
N GLU A 13 -10.88 9.29 2.38
CA GLU A 13 -9.80 8.61 3.08
C GLU A 13 -9.25 7.39 2.34
N GLY A 14 -7.92 7.25 2.41
CA GLY A 14 -7.23 5.98 2.24
C GLY A 14 -6.32 5.92 1.03
N PHE A 15 -5.01 5.90 1.32
CA PHE A 15 -3.88 5.66 0.42
C PHE A 15 -3.29 6.89 -0.27
N PHE A 16 -2.21 7.42 0.32
CA PHE A 16 -1.32 8.39 -0.31
C PHE A 16 -0.06 7.67 -0.77
N GLU A 17 0.21 7.68 -2.08
CA GLU A 17 1.49 7.24 -2.65
C GLU A 17 2.40 8.46 -2.77
N LEU A 18 3.43 8.54 -1.94
CA LEU A 18 4.46 9.58 -2.03
C LEU A 18 5.62 9.06 -2.88
N ARG A 19 5.79 9.63 -4.07
CA ARG A 19 6.93 9.40 -4.95
C ARG A 19 7.93 10.54 -4.77
N LEU A 20 9.09 10.24 -4.17
CA LEU A 20 10.16 11.22 -3.99
C LEU A 20 11.22 10.98 -5.08
N SER A 21 11.45 11.97 -5.94
CA SER A 21 12.45 11.92 -7.01
C SER A 21 13.55 12.94 -6.75
N SER A 22 14.83 12.52 -6.72
CA SER A 22 15.98 13.42 -6.58
C SER A 22 16.16 14.31 -7.82
N SER A 23 16.08 15.63 -7.63
CA SER A 23 16.48 16.67 -8.60
C SER A 23 17.64 17.48 -8.00
N SER A 24 18.60 17.88 -8.84
CA SER A 24 19.81 18.60 -8.45
C SER A 24 19.59 20.12 -8.30
N ASN A 25 19.27 20.58 -7.07
CA ASN A 25 19.46 21.95 -6.44
C ASN A 25 18.61 23.19 -6.92
N PRO A 26 18.45 24.30 -6.11
CA PRO A 26 17.99 24.51 -4.70
C PRO A 26 16.87 25.62 -4.58
N PRO A 27 16.55 26.22 -3.39
CA PRO A 27 16.33 25.69 -2.04
C PRO A 27 14.82 25.61 -1.70
N HIS A 28 14.41 24.81 -0.72
CA HIS A 28 13.01 24.55 -0.29
C HIS A 28 12.26 23.39 -0.96
N GLN A 29 12.94 22.34 -1.39
CA GLN A 29 12.28 21.04 -1.61
C GLN A 29 13.06 19.94 -0.89
N LEU A 30 12.32 19.06 -0.20
CA LEU A 30 12.80 17.83 0.42
C LEU A 30 13.23 16.88 -0.71
N VAL A 31 14.53 16.81 -1.04
CA VAL A 31 14.96 16.04 -2.23
C VAL A 31 16.26 15.24 -2.07
N SER A 32 16.75 15.04 -0.84
CA SER A 32 17.90 14.20 -0.57
C SER A 32 17.54 12.91 0.18
N CYS A 33 18.33 11.85 -0.02
CA CYS A 33 18.28 10.62 0.78
C CYS A 33 18.54 10.91 2.28
N LYS A 34 19.29 11.97 2.58
CA LYS A 34 19.43 12.52 3.93
C LYS A 34 18.12 13.10 4.44
N ASP A 35 17.24 13.59 3.57
CA ASP A 35 15.90 14.10 3.91
C ASP A 35 14.88 12.98 4.10
N LEU A 36 15.05 11.81 3.47
CA LEU A 36 14.22 10.63 3.75
C LEU A 36 14.62 10.00 5.09
N ILE A 37 15.92 9.84 5.32
CA ILE A 37 16.44 9.43 6.63
C ILE A 37 16.09 10.49 7.67
N ALA A 38 16.22 11.79 7.38
CA ALA A 38 15.79 12.86 8.27
C ALA A 38 14.28 12.93 8.40
N LEU A 39 13.46 12.57 7.40
CA LEU A 39 12.00 12.49 7.54
C LEU A 39 11.66 11.33 8.46
N VAL A 40 12.23 10.15 8.24
CA VAL A 40 12.06 9.01 9.14
C VAL A 40 12.54 9.38 10.55
N LEU A 41 13.76 9.91 10.71
CA LEU A 41 14.34 10.34 11.98
C LEU A 41 13.58 11.52 12.61
N LEU A 42 13.07 12.50 11.86
CA LEU A 42 12.22 13.60 12.34
C LEU A 42 10.87 13.04 12.82
N THR A 43 10.30 12.06 12.11
CA THR A 43 9.10 11.33 12.56
C THR A 43 9.41 10.55 13.83
N MET A 44 10.60 9.95 13.95
CA MET A 44 11.06 9.27 15.16
C MET A 44 11.28 10.27 16.32
N HIS A 45 11.91 11.42 16.06
CA HIS A 45 12.29 12.42 17.06
C HIS A 45 11.07 13.19 17.58
N SER A 46 10.15 13.57 16.69
CA SER A 46 8.84 14.16 17.06
C SER A 46 7.95 13.21 17.86
N CYS A 47 8.13 11.89 17.71
CA CYS A 47 7.45 10.87 18.52
C CYS A 47 8.22 10.52 19.82
N GLY A 48 9.29 11.26 20.14
CA GLY A 48 10.12 11.08 21.33
C GLY A 48 10.83 9.73 21.39
N PHE A 49 11.12 9.11 20.25
CA PHE A 49 11.69 7.77 20.17
C PHE A 49 13.11 7.73 20.74
N SER A 50 13.34 6.87 21.74
CA SER A 50 14.69 6.50 22.19
C SER A 50 15.15 5.32 21.34
N GLU A 51 16.29 5.48 20.69
CA GLU A 51 16.91 4.53 19.76
C GLU A 51 17.02 3.12 20.36
N LYS A 52 16.14 2.21 19.95
CA LYS A 52 16.44 0.79 20.04
C LYS A 52 16.19 0.16 18.68
N LEU A 53 17.28 -0.13 17.96
CA LEU A 53 17.28 -0.97 16.77
C LEU A 53 16.87 -2.38 17.22
N ILE A 54 15.60 -2.73 17.05
CA ILE A 54 15.12 -4.08 17.35
C ILE A 54 15.25 -4.90 16.08
N SER A 55 16.44 -5.50 15.94
CA SER A 55 16.84 -6.57 15.02
C SER A 55 16.73 -6.30 13.51
N GLU A 56 17.80 -6.62 12.78
CA GLU A 56 17.70 -7.11 11.40
C GLU A 56 16.76 -8.32 11.43
N ILE A 57 15.48 -8.15 11.09
CA ILE A 57 14.54 -9.27 11.05
C ILE A 57 14.85 -10.06 9.80
N LEU A 58 15.78 -11.02 9.90
CA LEU A 58 15.81 -12.15 9.00
C LEU A 58 14.55 -12.96 9.33
N PHE A 59 13.57 -12.90 8.45
CA PHE A 59 12.24 -13.49 8.64
C PHE A 59 12.37 -15.02 8.63
N ASP A 60 12.70 -15.64 9.77
CA ASP A 60 12.73 -17.09 9.95
C ASP A 60 13.57 -17.84 8.89
N GLY A 61 14.69 -17.25 8.46
CA GLY A 61 15.56 -17.80 7.41
C GLY A 61 14.97 -17.77 5.99
N ARG A 62 13.82 -17.12 5.77
CA ARG A 62 13.19 -16.98 4.46
C ARG A 62 13.70 -15.74 3.73
N GLU A 63 13.85 -15.87 2.42
CA GLU A 63 14.18 -14.74 1.55
C GLU A 63 12.98 -13.79 1.44
N ILE A 64 13.23 -12.48 1.59
CA ILE A 64 12.26 -11.42 1.32
C ILE A 64 12.73 -10.64 0.10
N ARG A 65 11.85 -10.50 -0.91
CA ARG A 65 12.08 -9.64 -2.08
C ARG A 65 11.00 -8.56 -2.17
N CYS A 66 11.40 -7.30 -2.26
CA CYS A 66 10.50 -6.23 -2.67
C CYS A 66 10.45 -6.18 -4.19
N LEU A 67 9.26 -6.04 -4.76
CA LEU A 67 9.07 -5.79 -6.19
C LEU A 67 8.18 -4.56 -6.38
N GLN A 68 8.40 -3.86 -7.48
CA GLN A 68 7.49 -2.79 -7.89
C GLN A 68 6.14 -3.41 -8.30
N TRP A 69 5.05 -2.89 -7.71
CA TRP A 69 3.69 -3.38 -7.94
C TRP A 69 3.33 -3.47 -9.43
N ARG A 70 3.65 -2.40 -10.17
CA ARG A 70 3.37 -2.33 -11.61
C ARG A 70 4.07 -3.47 -12.37
N SER A 71 5.38 -3.64 -12.18
CA SER A 71 6.16 -4.66 -12.87
C SER A 71 5.66 -6.07 -12.54
N LEU A 72 5.31 -6.33 -11.28
CA LEU A 72 4.73 -7.62 -10.88
C LEU A 72 3.41 -7.89 -11.62
N LEU A 73 2.48 -6.95 -11.60
CA LEU A 73 1.17 -7.13 -12.24
C LEU A 73 1.29 -7.26 -13.77
N GLU A 74 2.10 -6.43 -14.41
CA GLU A 74 2.30 -6.47 -15.86
C GLU A 74 2.94 -7.80 -16.29
N THR A 75 3.88 -8.32 -15.50
CA THR A 75 4.50 -9.62 -15.77
C THR A 75 3.45 -10.74 -15.63
N LEU A 76 2.71 -10.77 -14.52
CA LEU A 76 1.66 -11.77 -14.32
C LEU A 76 0.58 -11.74 -15.40
N ALA A 77 0.19 -10.54 -15.87
CA ALA A 77 -0.79 -10.39 -16.93
C ALA A 77 -0.29 -10.90 -18.28
N LYS A 78 1.01 -10.70 -18.60
CA LYS A 78 1.63 -11.15 -19.87
C LYS A 78 1.76 -12.67 -19.97
N GLU A 79 1.86 -13.35 -18.84
CA GLU A 79 1.96 -14.82 -18.80
C GLU A 79 0.59 -15.52 -19.00
N LEU A 80 -0.52 -14.77 -19.08
CA LEU A 80 -1.84 -15.33 -19.31
C LEU A 80 -2.18 -15.37 -20.80
N PRO A 81 -2.95 -16.39 -21.26
CA PRO A 81 -3.45 -16.43 -22.63
C PRO A 81 -4.25 -15.18 -23.00
N ASP A 82 -4.17 -14.78 -24.26
CA ASP A 82 -4.92 -13.65 -24.79
C ASP A 82 -6.43 -13.79 -24.52
N GLY A 83 -7.07 -12.68 -24.15
CA GLY A 83 -8.50 -12.63 -23.84
C GLY A 83 -8.87 -13.11 -22.43
N THR A 84 -7.91 -13.57 -21.61
CA THR A 84 -8.18 -13.98 -20.21
C THR A 84 -8.62 -12.81 -19.33
N ILE A 85 -7.97 -11.64 -19.46
CA ILE A 85 -8.29 -10.45 -18.67
C ILE A 85 -9.23 -9.55 -19.46
N ARG A 86 -10.35 -9.15 -18.83
CA ARG A 86 -11.29 -8.15 -19.35
C ARG A 86 -11.33 -6.94 -18.43
N PHE A 87 -10.87 -5.80 -18.94
CA PHE A 87 -10.95 -4.53 -18.22
C PHE A 87 -12.35 -3.91 -18.31
N SER A 88 -12.58 -2.85 -17.53
CA SER A 88 -13.87 -2.13 -17.48
C SER A 88 -15.09 -3.00 -17.15
N SER A 89 -14.86 -4.17 -16.55
CA SER A 89 -15.88 -5.19 -16.26
C SER A 89 -16.29 -5.14 -14.79
N LYS A 90 -16.89 -4.03 -14.35
CA LYS A 90 -17.30 -3.87 -12.94
C LYS A 90 -18.47 -4.79 -12.62
N VAL A 91 -18.26 -5.73 -11.70
CA VAL A 91 -19.31 -6.63 -11.18
C VAL A 91 -20.29 -5.84 -10.30
N VAL A 92 -21.58 -6.11 -10.47
CA VAL A 92 -22.71 -5.55 -9.71
C VAL A 92 -23.47 -6.73 -9.07
N PRO A 93 -24.82 -6.78 -8.90
CA PRO A 93 -25.46 -7.93 -8.25
C PRO A 93 -25.09 -9.30 -8.82
N ILE A 94 -24.95 -10.27 -7.92
CA ILE A 94 -24.79 -11.68 -8.25
C ILE A 94 -26.11 -12.38 -7.92
N ASP A 95 -26.63 -13.14 -8.87
CA ASP A 95 -27.90 -13.84 -8.77
C ASP A 95 -27.67 -15.36 -8.77
N GLU A 96 -28.33 -16.06 -7.85
CA GLU A 96 -28.30 -17.51 -7.70
C GLU A 96 -29.57 -18.22 -8.19
N SER A 97 -30.57 -17.49 -8.66
CA SER A 97 -31.87 -18.07 -9.03
C SER A 97 -31.82 -19.02 -10.24
N SER A 98 -30.65 -19.20 -10.87
CA SER A 98 -30.43 -20.15 -11.98
C SER A 98 -29.78 -21.48 -11.56
N GLY A 99 -30.19 -22.04 -10.41
CA GLY A 99 -29.79 -23.38 -9.99
C GLY A 99 -28.28 -23.55 -9.81
N TYR A 100 -27.65 -24.40 -10.62
CA TYR A 100 -26.21 -24.73 -10.51
C TYR A 100 -25.25 -23.63 -11.00
N PHE A 101 -25.74 -22.61 -11.70
CA PHE A 101 -24.90 -21.54 -12.26
C PHE A 101 -25.06 -20.23 -11.49
N LYS A 102 -23.93 -19.53 -11.31
CA LYS A 102 -23.88 -18.18 -10.77
C LYS A 102 -24.00 -17.18 -11.91
N ARG A 103 -24.97 -16.26 -11.81
CA ARG A 103 -25.15 -15.16 -12.76
C ARG A 103 -24.47 -13.91 -12.24
N VAL A 104 -23.46 -13.47 -12.97
CA VAL A 104 -22.68 -12.28 -12.63
C VAL A 104 -23.09 -11.16 -13.58
N HIS A 105 -23.71 -10.13 -13.03
CA HIS A 105 -24.08 -8.95 -13.78
C HIS A 105 -22.93 -7.95 -13.77
N LEU A 106 -22.64 -7.34 -14.91
CA LEU A 106 -21.72 -6.22 -15.03
C LEU A 106 -22.47 -4.89 -15.11
N ALA A 107 -21.78 -3.81 -14.77
CA ALA A 107 -22.33 -2.45 -14.82
C ALA A 107 -22.74 -2.00 -16.24
N ASP A 108 -22.18 -2.61 -17.29
CA ASP A 108 -22.53 -2.34 -18.68
C ASP A 108 -23.76 -3.14 -19.17
N GLY A 109 -24.39 -3.94 -18.29
CA GLY A 109 -25.53 -4.79 -18.61
C GLY A 109 -25.16 -6.19 -19.12
N THR A 110 -23.88 -6.47 -19.35
CA THR A 110 -23.41 -7.82 -19.71
C THR A 110 -23.68 -8.80 -18.57
N VAL A 111 -24.10 -10.03 -18.89
CA VAL A 111 -24.33 -11.09 -17.92
C VAL A 111 -23.46 -12.30 -18.23
N PHE A 112 -22.64 -12.70 -17.25
CA PHE A 112 -21.89 -13.95 -17.32
C PHE A 112 -22.59 -15.06 -16.54
N LYS A 113 -22.40 -16.30 -17.00
CA LYS A 113 -22.79 -17.50 -16.30
C LYS A 113 -21.53 -18.31 -16.01
N SER A 114 -21.31 -18.66 -14.75
CA SER A 114 -20.20 -19.53 -14.34
C SER A 114 -20.66 -20.62 -13.39
N LYS A 115 -19.92 -21.74 -13.36
CA LYS A 115 -20.12 -22.79 -12.34
C LYS A 115 -19.46 -22.41 -11.01
N VAL A 116 -18.29 -21.80 -11.10
CA VAL A 116 -17.47 -21.35 -9.98
C VAL A 116 -17.21 -19.85 -10.15
N LEU A 117 -17.33 -19.11 -9.06
CA LEU A 117 -17.00 -17.69 -8.98
C LEU A 117 -16.01 -17.50 -7.83
N ILE A 118 -14.87 -16.90 -8.12
CA ILE A 118 -13.84 -16.55 -7.13
C ILE A 118 -13.78 -15.03 -7.02
N GLY A 119 -14.00 -14.51 -5.81
CA GLY A 119 -13.95 -13.06 -5.54
C GLY A 119 -12.54 -12.59 -5.21
N CYS A 120 -11.90 -11.91 -6.18
CA CYS A 120 -10.61 -11.23 -6.01
C CYS A 120 -10.74 -9.71 -6.13
N ASP A 121 -11.88 -9.15 -5.73
CA ASP A 121 -12.34 -7.77 -5.96
C ASP A 121 -12.09 -6.81 -4.78
N GLY A 122 -11.20 -7.19 -3.86
CA GLY A 122 -10.61 -6.29 -2.87
C GLY A 122 -11.50 -5.94 -1.68
N ILE A 123 -11.17 -4.85 -0.98
CA ILE A 123 -11.77 -4.48 0.32
C ILE A 123 -13.28 -4.18 0.25
N ASN A 124 -13.77 -3.74 -0.92
CA ASN A 124 -15.17 -3.43 -1.19
C ASN A 124 -15.85 -4.55 -2.00
N SER A 125 -15.48 -5.81 -1.72
CA SER A 125 -15.89 -6.95 -2.52
C SER A 125 -17.41 -7.14 -2.57
N VAL A 126 -17.92 -7.21 -3.80
CA VAL A 126 -19.31 -7.55 -4.12
C VAL A 126 -19.54 -9.03 -3.86
N VAL A 127 -18.56 -9.88 -4.19
CA VAL A 127 -18.62 -11.32 -3.94
C VAL A 127 -18.69 -11.61 -2.42
N ALA A 128 -17.88 -10.92 -1.62
CA ALA A 128 -17.91 -11.06 -0.16
C ALA A 128 -19.25 -10.62 0.44
N THR A 129 -19.81 -9.52 -0.06
CA THR A 129 -21.13 -9.03 0.36
C THR A 129 -22.22 -10.03 0.02
N TRP A 130 -22.19 -10.60 -1.18
CA TRP A 130 -23.12 -11.64 -1.63
C TRP A 130 -23.04 -12.92 -0.76
N LEU A 131 -21.85 -13.31 -0.33
CA LEU A 131 -21.63 -14.43 0.58
C LEU A 131 -22.02 -14.12 2.05
N GLY A 132 -22.50 -12.92 2.36
CA GLY A 132 -22.87 -12.52 3.72
C GLY A 132 -21.68 -12.32 4.67
N LEU A 133 -20.47 -12.10 4.13
CA LEU A 133 -19.30 -11.84 4.95
C LEU A 133 -19.40 -10.47 5.63
N LYS A 134 -18.84 -10.36 6.84
CA LYS A 134 -18.82 -9.11 7.58
C LYS A 134 -18.03 -8.04 6.83
N ARG A 135 -18.50 -6.81 6.91
CA ARG A 135 -17.76 -5.66 6.38
C ARG A 135 -16.40 -5.53 7.08
N PRO A 136 -15.36 -5.07 6.37
CA PRO A 136 -14.07 -4.80 6.97
C PRO A 136 -14.21 -3.82 8.14
N ALA A 137 -13.54 -4.12 9.25
CA ALA A 137 -13.47 -3.25 10.41
C ALA A 137 -12.16 -2.44 10.38
N PHE A 138 -12.23 -1.18 10.76
CA PHE A 138 -11.04 -0.35 10.92
C PHE A 138 -10.18 -0.87 12.07
N THR A 139 -8.90 -1.11 11.79
CA THR A 139 -7.98 -1.73 12.78
C THR A 139 -7.35 -0.73 13.75
N GLY A 140 -7.64 0.56 13.61
CA GLY A 140 -6.98 1.63 14.35
C GLY A 140 -5.56 1.94 13.86
N ARG A 141 -5.04 1.22 12.86
CA ARG A 141 -3.65 1.36 12.39
C ARG A 141 -3.61 2.20 11.11
N SER A 142 -2.56 2.99 11.01
CA SER A 142 -2.28 3.80 9.81
C SER A 142 -0.89 3.45 9.27
N ALA A 143 -0.73 3.55 7.96
CA ALA A 143 0.56 3.32 7.32
C ALA A 143 0.75 4.32 6.19
N VAL A 144 1.98 4.84 6.07
CA VAL A 144 2.45 5.54 4.87
C VAL A 144 3.41 4.60 4.16
N ARG A 145 3.37 4.61 2.84
CA ARG A 145 4.23 3.80 1.99
C ARG A 145 4.87 4.71 0.96
N GLY A 146 6.16 4.52 0.71
CA GLY A 146 6.92 5.32 -0.23
C GLY A 146 7.88 4.48 -1.04
N ASN A 147 8.21 4.98 -2.22
CA ASN A 147 9.31 4.48 -3.03
C ASN A 147 10.32 5.61 -3.22
N ALA A 148 11.54 5.39 -2.74
CA ALA A 148 12.65 6.30 -2.91
C ALA A 148 13.56 5.81 -4.04
N CYS A 149 13.82 6.70 -5.02
CA CYS A 149 14.63 6.41 -6.19
C CYS A 149 15.99 7.13 -6.10
N PHE A 150 17.07 6.36 -6.24
CA PHE A 150 18.45 6.77 -6.10
C PHE A 150 19.16 6.60 -7.44
N LYS A 151 19.24 7.68 -8.23
CA LYS A 151 19.93 7.67 -9.52
C LYS A 151 21.42 7.38 -9.31
N GLY A 152 21.93 6.29 -9.88
CA GLY A 152 23.29 5.82 -9.63
C GLY A 152 23.43 4.78 -8.51
N GLY A 153 22.31 4.34 -7.94
CA GLY A 153 22.25 3.27 -6.95
C GLY A 153 22.18 3.77 -5.51
N HIS A 154 21.60 2.95 -4.64
CA HIS A 154 21.36 3.31 -3.25
C HIS A 154 22.38 2.70 -2.25
N GLY A 155 23.18 1.71 -2.67
CA GLY A 155 24.24 1.11 -1.84
C GLY A 155 23.77 0.31 -0.60
N PHE A 156 22.47 0.09 -0.45
CA PHE A 156 21.90 -0.71 0.65
C PHE A 156 22.02 -2.21 0.35
N GLU A 157 22.32 -2.97 1.39
CA GLU A 157 22.28 -4.43 1.35
C GLU A 157 20.85 -4.94 1.05
N PRO A 158 20.69 -6.14 0.48
CA PRO A 158 19.40 -6.77 0.25
C PRO A 158 18.79 -7.31 1.57
N LYS A 159 18.69 -6.44 2.58
CA LYS A 159 18.16 -6.77 3.92
C LYS A 159 16.90 -5.96 4.19
N PHE A 160 15.97 -6.59 4.89
CA PHE A 160 14.83 -5.91 5.47
C PHE A 160 15.25 -5.26 6.79
N THR A 161 15.19 -3.93 6.85
CA THR A 161 15.51 -3.17 8.07
C THR A 161 14.25 -2.59 8.66
N GLN A 162 14.01 -2.86 9.94
CA GLN A 162 12.84 -2.35 10.68
C GLN A 162 13.25 -1.77 12.03
N PHE A 163 12.61 -0.67 12.39
CA PHE A 163 12.69 0.01 13.68
C PHE A 163 11.32 -0.06 14.34
N VAL A 164 11.26 -0.39 15.64
CA VAL A 164 10.00 -0.59 16.37
C VAL A 164 10.06 0.07 17.74
N GLY A 165 9.03 0.83 18.11
CA GLY A 165 8.90 1.41 19.45
C GLY A 165 7.77 2.42 19.57
N LYS A 166 7.26 2.61 20.79
CA LYS A 166 6.21 3.62 21.12
C LYS A 166 4.99 3.63 20.16
N GLY A 167 4.55 2.47 19.70
CA GLY A 167 3.40 2.37 18.77
C GLY A 167 3.73 2.68 17.30
N VAL A 168 5.00 2.93 16.97
CA VAL A 168 5.48 3.14 15.60
C VAL A 168 6.33 1.96 15.16
N ARG A 169 6.18 1.55 13.89
CA ARG A 169 7.16 0.71 13.19
C ARG A 169 7.54 1.40 11.91
N SER A 170 8.82 1.60 11.66
CA SER A 170 9.31 2.13 10.40
C SER A 170 10.36 1.21 9.81
N GLY A 171 10.62 1.32 8.52
CA GLY A 171 11.61 0.47 7.89
C GLY A 171 11.74 0.71 6.40
N PHE A 172 12.67 -0.03 5.82
CA PHE A 172 12.92 0.01 4.39
C PHE A 172 13.40 -1.34 3.87
N LEU A 173 13.17 -1.54 2.57
CA LEU A 173 13.55 -2.75 1.84
C LEU A 173 13.97 -2.37 0.42
N ARG A 174 15.10 -2.89 -0.02
CA ARG A 174 15.57 -2.76 -1.40
C ARG A 174 14.60 -3.48 -2.36
N CYS A 175 14.20 -2.80 -3.43
CA CYS A 175 13.39 -3.40 -4.51
C CYS A 175 14.23 -3.70 -5.76
N ASP A 176 15.15 -2.81 -6.13
CA ASP A 176 16.09 -3.02 -7.24
C ASP A 176 17.41 -2.25 -7.00
N HIS A 177 18.22 -1.95 -8.03
CA HIS A 177 19.47 -1.20 -7.86
C HIS A 177 19.25 0.27 -7.45
N GLU A 178 18.12 0.86 -7.85
CA GLU A 178 17.84 2.29 -7.67
C GLU A 178 16.67 2.56 -6.73
N ASN A 179 15.79 1.57 -6.48
CA ASN A 179 14.55 1.78 -5.75
C ASN A 179 14.55 1.09 -4.39
N VAL A 180 14.13 1.85 -3.38
CA VAL A 180 13.97 1.40 -2.00
C VAL A 180 12.54 1.70 -1.56
N TYR A 181 11.83 0.66 -1.13
CA TYR A 181 10.55 0.79 -0.46
C TYR A 181 10.77 1.22 0.99
N CYS A 182 10.02 2.22 1.44
CA CYS A 182 10.04 2.67 2.82
C CYS A 182 8.63 2.79 3.39
N PHE A 183 8.49 2.56 4.69
CA PHE A 183 7.21 2.69 5.38
C PHE A 183 7.41 3.18 6.81
N PRO A 184 6.54 4.07 7.28
CA PRO A 184 6.15 4.11 8.68
C PRO A 184 4.73 3.56 8.86
N THR A 185 4.52 2.85 9.96
CA THR A 185 3.20 2.44 10.45
C THR A 185 3.02 2.98 11.86
N TRP A 186 1.82 3.43 12.14
CA TRP A 186 1.40 3.87 13.46
C TRP A 186 0.28 2.97 13.96
N THR A 187 0.41 2.57 15.21
CA THR A 187 -0.59 1.84 15.98
C THR A 187 -0.79 2.63 17.26
N PRO A 188 -1.99 3.20 17.50
CA PRO A 188 -2.29 3.90 18.73
C PRO A 188 -2.00 2.96 19.90
N SER A 189 -1.26 3.45 20.89
CA SER A 189 -1.18 2.75 22.16
C SER A 189 -2.55 2.79 22.82
N SER A 190 -3.07 1.64 23.25
CA SER A 190 -4.22 1.59 24.16
C SER A 190 -3.83 2.17 25.52
N LYS A 191 -3.76 3.49 25.62
CA LYS A 191 -3.68 4.24 26.88
C LYS A 191 -4.75 5.31 26.82
N GLY A 192 -5.93 4.95 27.31
CA GLY A 192 -7.11 5.81 27.30
C GLY A 192 -8.40 5.08 27.66
N THR A 193 -8.38 4.21 28.67
CA THR A 193 -9.59 3.94 29.47
C THR A 193 -9.33 4.58 30.82
N LEU A 194 -9.80 5.81 30.98
CA LEU A 194 -10.21 6.28 32.29
C LEU A 194 -11.74 6.36 32.19
N LEU A 195 -12.37 5.45 32.93
CA LEU A 195 -13.75 5.59 33.39
C LEU A 195 -13.85 6.85 34.26
#